data_AF-A0A9J6ZD26-F1
#
_entry.id   AF-A0A9J6ZD26-F1
#
_cell.length_a   1.000
_cell.length_b   1.000
_cell.length_c   1.000
_cell.angle_alpha   90.00
_cell.angle_beta   90.00
_cell.angle_gamma   90.00
#
_symmetry.space_group_name_H-M   'P 1'
#
loop_
_entity.id
_entity.type
_entity.pdbx_description
1 polymer ?
#
loop_
_entity_poly.entity_id
_entity_poly.type
_entity_poly.pdbx_seq_one_letter_code
_entity_poly.pdbx_strand_id
1 'polypeptide(L)'
;MQYVGMLRGFTHQYEKPVQYSLKLDKTELPCNEWIGQQLEIKFLDEIRCIHCNRKIKKTYNSGYCYPCFIDLAENDLCIVKPHECHFSQGTCRNEQFAHTYCMVPHYVYLSISSGVKVGLTRKGNQSKRWVDQGAIQAIPIAELPTRQMAGELEFELTQHVRDKTDWRKMLKDQADLVELLETRDELFPLVTQRFQPFLIHDAIISEFQHPKINSPDKIKTYDLSKTPIIKDRLIGIKGNYFIFDHAVINMRKFSGYKVSITIEEHINE
;
A
#
# COMPACT_ATOMS: atom_id res chain seq x y z
N MET A 1 -15.08 -11.62 -20.15
CA MET A 1 -15.58 -10.24 -19.90
C MET A 1 -14.53 -9.19 -20.26
N GLN A 2 -14.89 -7.96 -20.68
CA GLN A 2 -13.94 -6.87 -20.98
C GLN A 2 -14.33 -5.56 -20.27
N TYR A 3 -13.34 -4.90 -19.66
CA TYR A 3 -13.49 -3.61 -18.97
C TYR A 3 -12.44 -2.61 -19.47
N VAL A 4 -12.81 -1.34 -19.57
CA VAL A 4 -11.89 -0.27 -20.00
C VAL A 4 -12.04 0.92 -19.06
N GLY A 5 -10.90 1.48 -18.64
CA GLY A 5 -10.91 2.70 -17.83
C GLY A 5 -9.54 3.11 -17.32
N MET A 6 -9.51 4.19 -16.54
CA MET A 6 -8.27 4.67 -15.90
C MET A 6 -8.02 3.93 -14.59
N LEU A 7 -6.84 3.32 -14.45
CA LEU A 7 -6.45 2.64 -13.22
C LEU A 7 -6.38 3.60 -12.03
N ARG A 8 -7.02 3.22 -10.91
CA ARG A 8 -6.99 3.97 -9.63
C ARG A 8 -6.49 3.14 -8.44
N GLY A 9 -5.98 1.93 -8.70
CA GLY A 9 -5.52 0.99 -7.68
C GLY A 9 -6.65 0.16 -7.07
N PHE A 10 -6.38 -0.46 -5.93
CA PHE A 10 -7.32 -1.36 -5.26
C PHE A 10 -8.11 -0.71 -4.13
N THR A 11 -9.34 -1.18 -3.96
CA THR A 11 -10.17 -1.07 -2.75
C THR A 11 -10.36 -2.46 -2.13
N HIS A 12 -10.70 -2.51 -0.84
CA HIS A 12 -10.71 -3.76 -0.08
C HIS A 12 -11.90 -3.85 0.86
N GLN A 13 -12.40 -5.08 1.05
CA GLN A 13 -13.18 -5.48 2.22
C GLN A 13 -12.35 -6.46 3.06
N TYR A 14 -12.29 -6.24 4.37
CA TYR A 14 -11.35 -6.91 5.28
C TYR A 14 -11.90 -8.26 5.80
N GLU A 15 -12.28 -9.13 4.86
CA GLU A 15 -12.69 -10.50 5.13
C GLU A 15 -11.47 -11.45 5.18
N LYS A 16 -11.72 -12.75 5.38
CA LYS A 16 -10.70 -13.80 5.34
C LYS A 16 -11.08 -14.83 4.25
N PRO A 17 -10.44 -14.80 3.06
CA PRO A 17 -9.41 -13.86 2.62
C PRO A 17 -9.97 -12.46 2.32
N VAL A 18 -9.07 -11.46 2.27
CA VAL A 18 -9.41 -10.08 1.90
C VAL A 18 -10.04 -10.06 0.50
N GLN A 19 -11.16 -9.35 0.35
CA GLN A 19 -11.79 -9.12 -0.96
C GLN A 19 -11.20 -7.88 -1.62
N TYR A 20 -10.58 -8.05 -2.78
CA TYR A 20 -9.98 -6.98 -3.57
C TYR A 20 -10.92 -6.57 -4.69
N SER A 21 -11.05 -5.26 -4.89
CA SER A 21 -11.69 -4.66 -6.06
C SER A 21 -10.72 -3.72 -6.77
N LEU A 22 -10.58 -3.87 -8.08
CA LEU A 22 -9.81 -2.94 -8.89
C LEU A 22 -10.68 -1.78 -9.34
N LYS A 23 -10.22 -0.57 -9.07
CA LYS A 23 -10.93 0.64 -9.48
C LYS A 23 -10.49 1.11 -10.86
N LEU A 24 -11.44 1.08 -11.80
CA LEU A 24 -11.33 1.69 -13.13
C LEU A 24 -12.25 2.90 -13.19
N ASP A 25 -11.68 4.09 -13.28
CA ASP A 25 -12.41 5.35 -13.16
C ASP A 25 -13.25 5.41 -11.87
N LYS A 26 -14.57 5.29 -12.00
CA LYS A 26 -15.53 5.27 -10.88
C LYS A 26 -16.11 3.88 -10.60
N THR A 27 -15.78 2.89 -11.42
CA THR A 27 -16.27 1.52 -11.30
C THR A 27 -15.31 0.71 -10.44
N GLU A 28 -15.85 -0.05 -9.50
CA GLU A 28 -15.10 -1.02 -8.72
C GLU A 28 -15.43 -2.42 -9.23
N LEU A 29 -14.38 -3.15 -9.63
CA LEU A 29 -14.49 -4.47 -10.21
C LEU A 29 -13.97 -5.50 -9.20
N PRO A 30 -14.80 -6.40 -8.65
CA PRO A 30 -14.31 -7.47 -7.79
C PRO A 30 -13.32 -8.36 -8.54
N CYS A 31 -12.11 -8.54 -7.98
CA CYS A 31 -11.02 -9.24 -8.67
C CYS A 31 -10.72 -10.62 -8.11
N ASN A 32 -11.23 -10.96 -6.93
CA ASN A 32 -10.99 -12.27 -6.32
C ASN A 32 -11.49 -13.42 -7.20
N GLU A 33 -12.62 -13.22 -7.88
CA GLU A 33 -13.22 -14.19 -8.82
C GLU A 33 -12.38 -14.40 -10.09
N TRP A 34 -11.44 -13.51 -10.38
CA TRP A 34 -10.55 -13.64 -11.55
C TRP A 34 -9.36 -14.56 -11.27
N ILE A 35 -9.13 -14.91 -10.00
CA ILE A 35 -8.03 -15.78 -9.60
C ILE A 35 -8.27 -17.18 -10.19
N GLY A 36 -7.26 -17.69 -10.88
CA GLY A 36 -7.30 -18.92 -11.67
C GLY A 36 -7.56 -18.70 -13.16
N GLN A 37 -8.05 -17.53 -13.56
CA GLN A 37 -8.41 -17.22 -14.95
C GLN A 37 -7.25 -16.57 -15.72
N GLN A 38 -7.33 -16.65 -17.05
CA GLN A 38 -6.41 -15.95 -17.93
C GLN A 38 -6.83 -14.47 -18.04
N LEU A 39 -5.89 -13.57 -17.74
CA LEU A 39 -6.12 -12.13 -17.76
C LEU A 39 -5.26 -11.49 -18.85
N GLU A 40 -5.86 -10.64 -19.67
CA GLU A 40 -5.14 -9.70 -20.52
C GLU A 40 -5.28 -8.28 -19.98
N ILE A 41 -4.16 -7.59 -19.72
CA ILE A 41 -4.11 -6.17 -19.39
C ILE A 41 -3.38 -5.44 -20.52
N LYS A 42 -4.10 -4.56 -21.21
CA LYS A 42 -3.57 -3.77 -22.32
C LYS A 42 -3.57 -2.28 -21.99
N PHE A 43 -2.41 -1.64 -22.03
CA PHE A 43 -2.25 -0.19 -21.99
C PHE A 43 -2.74 0.44 -23.31
N LEU A 44 -3.56 1.48 -23.21
CA LEU A 44 -4.21 2.15 -24.35
C LEU A 44 -3.59 3.50 -24.71
N ASP A 45 -2.27 3.66 -24.48
CA ASP A 45 -1.48 4.84 -24.84
C ASP A 45 -2.00 6.18 -24.30
N GLU A 46 -2.76 6.13 -23.20
CA GLU A 46 -3.32 7.30 -22.55
C GLU A 46 -3.01 7.27 -21.06
N ILE A 47 -2.31 8.31 -20.58
CA ILE A 47 -2.05 8.54 -19.16
C ILE A 47 -2.64 9.89 -18.79
N ARG A 48 -3.35 9.95 -17.66
CA ARG A 48 -3.82 11.21 -17.07
C ARG A 48 -3.45 11.32 -15.61
N CYS A 49 -3.21 12.55 -15.19
CA CYS A 49 -3.01 12.88 -13.78
C CYS A 49 -4.22 12.43 -12.96
N ILE A 50 -3.97 11.69 -11.88
CA ILE A 50 -5.06 11.19 -11.02
C ILE A 50 -5.83 12.31 -10.31
N HIS A 51 -5.19 13.46 -10.11
CA HIS A 51 -5.78 14.64 -9.46
C HIS A 51 -6.51 15.55 -10.47
N CYS A 52 -5.79 16.13 -11.44
CA CYS A 52 -6.34 17.16 -12.34
C CYS A 52 -6.78 16.65 -13.72
N ASN A 53 -6.70 15.33 -13.97
CA ASN A 53 -7.09 14.69 -15.23
C ASN A 53 -6.33 15.16 -16.51
N ARG A 54 -5.28 15.97 -16.35
CA ARG A 54 -4.40 16.42 -17.44
C ARG A 54 -3.74 15.21 -18.12
N LYS A 55 -3.79 15.15 -19.46
CA LYS A 55 -3.06 14.16 -20.27
C LYS A 55 -1.54 14.38 -20.15
N ILE A 56 -0.80 13.31 -19.88
CA ILE A 56 0.65 13.34 -19.64
C ILE A 56 1.34 12.15 -20.31
N LYS A 57 2.67 12.20 -20.44
CA LYS A 57 3.50 11.12 -21.01
C LYS A 57 4.09 10.18 -19.97
N LYS A 58 4.16 10.60 -18.71
CA LYS A 58 4.66 9.83 -17.57
C LYS A 58 4.05 10.34 -16.29
N THR A 59 4.04 9.52 -15.25
CA THR A 59 3.52 9.86 -13.92
C THR A 59 4.67 10.16 -12.95
N TYR A 60 4.36 10.96 -11.93
CA TYR A 60 5.18 11.21 -10.75
C TYR A 60 4.40 10.73 -9.52
N ASN A 61 5.12 10.26 -8.48
CA ASN A 61 4.56 9.71 -7.25
C ASN A 61 3.31 8.82 -7.45
N SER A 62 3.36 7.89 -8.39
CA SER A 62 2.27 6.94 -8.69
C SER A 62 0.95 7.59 -9.13
N GLY A 63 1.00 8.55 -10.06
CA GLY A 63 -0.20 8.98 -10.82
C GLY A 63 -0.32 10.47 -11.10
N TYR A 64 0.58 11.31 -10.59
CA TYR A 64 0.48 12.76 -10.73
C TYR A 64 1.21 13.28 -11.98
N CYS A 65 0.74 14.41 -12.52
CA CYS A 65 1.55 15.23 -13.43
C CYS A 65 2.59 16.03 -12.65
N TYR A 66 3.61 16.54 -13.35
CA TYR A 66 4.70 17.28 -12.69
C TYR A 66 4.22 18.49 -11.87
N PRO A 67 3.32 19.37 -12.37
CA PRO A 67 2.82 20.48 -11.55
C PRO A 67 2.11 20.01 -10.28
N CYS A 68 1.17 19.05 -10.37
CA CYS A 68 0.51 18.54 -9.17
C CYS A 68 1.47 17.84 -8.20
N PHE A 69 2.56 17.25 -8.68
CA PHE A 69 3.60 16.68 -7.83
C PHE A 69 4.36 17.76 -7.03
N ILE A 70 4.62 18.92 -7.64
CA ILE A 70 5.30 20.05 -6.99
C ILE A 70 4.35 20.85 -6.09
N ASP A 71 3.09 21.01 -6.49
CA ASP A 71 2.18 21.95 -5.84
C ASP A 71 1.37 21.32 -4.69
N LEU A 72 0.98 20.04 -4.80
CA LEU A 72 0.08 19.42 -3.83
C LEU A 72 0.80 18.99 -2.56
N ALA A 73 0.17 19.24 -1.41
CA ALA A 73 0.69 18.86 -0.09
C ALA A 73 0.82 17.34 0.10
N GLU A 74 -0.05 16.53 -0.52
CA GLU A 74 0.07 15.05 -0.52
C GLU A 74 1.31 14.50 -1.23
N ASN A 75 2.01 15.34 -1.99
CA ASN A 75 3.27 15.02 -2.65
C ASN A 75 4.48 15.70 -1.98
N ASP A 76 4.28 16.34 -0.83
CA ASP A 76 5.36 17.01 -0.11
C ASP A 76 6.35 16.02 0.52
N LEU A 77 7.57 16.47 0.78
CA LEU A 77 8.62 15.62 1.33
C LEU A 77 8.24 15.09 2.72
N CYS A 78 7.59 15.92 3.54
CA CYS A 78 7.10 15.50 4.85
C CYS A 78 6.00 14.42 4.77
N ILE A 79 5.43 14.14 3.59
CA ILE A 79 4.58 12.97 3.37
C ILE A 79 5.39 11.68 3.35
N VAL A 80 6.61 11.70 2.84
CA VAL A 80 7.52 10.55 2.84
C VAL A 80 8.28 10.45 4.17
N LYS A 81 8.63 11.59 4.76
CA LYS A 81 9.36 11.69 6.03
C LYS A 81 8.57 12.49 7.06
N PRO A 82 7.65 11.86 7.81
CA PRO A 82 6.72 12.61 8.66
C PRO A 82 7.38 13.36 9.81
N HIS A 83 8.55 12.93 10.28
CA HIS A 83 9.35 13.65 11.28
C HIS A 83 9.89 15.00 10.77
N GLU A 84 10.02 15.20 9.46
CA GLU A 84 10.42 16.48 8.83
C GLU A 84 9.22 17.40 8.54
N CYS A 85 8.09 17.24 9.23
CA CYS A 85 6.94 18.12 9.05
C CYS A 85 7.30 19.57 9.40
N HIS A 86 7.02 20.48 8.48
CA HIS A 86 7.33 21.91 8.58
C HIS A 86 6.08 22.77 8.80
N PHE A 87 4.96 22.17 9.24
CA PHE A 87 3.71 22.90 9.50
C PHE A 87 3.88 24.00 10.54
N SER A 88 4.60 23.72 11.64
CA SER A 88 4.91 24.71 12.69
C SER A 88 5.76 25.88 12.20
N GLN A 89 6.41 25.74 11.04
CA GLN A 89 7.22 26.79 10.41
C GLN A 89 6.38 27.69 9.48
N GLY A 90 5.08 27.39 9.31
CA GLY A 90 4.18 28.17 8.44
C GLY A 90 4.41 27.97 6.94
N THR A 91 5.20 26.96 6.54
CA THR A 91 5.59 26.72 5.14
C THR A 91 4.87 25.54 4.48
N CYS A 92 3.81 25.02 5.11
CA CYS A 92 3.02 23.94 4.53
C CYS A 92 2.41 24.38 3.19
N ARG A 93 2.49 23.54 2.14
CA ARG A 93 1.89 23.84 0.83
C ARG A 93 0.38 24.07 0.91
N ASN A 94 -0.29 23.47 1.90
CA ASN A 94 -1.73 23.64 2.13
C ASN A 94 -2.07 23.40 3.60
N GLU A 95 -2.52 24.44 4.30
CA GLU A 95 -2.87 24.40 5.72
C GLU A 95 -4.11 23.52 6.00
N GLN A 96 -5.16 23.64 5.17
CA GLN A 96 -6.37 22.81 5.31
C GLN A 96 -6.05 21.32 5.16
N PHE A 97 -5.14 20.98 4.25
CA PHE A 97 -4.62 19.62 4.11
C PHE A 97 -3.94 19.16 5.39
N ALA A 98 -3.07 19.99 5.99
CA ALA A 98 -2.42 19.64 7.24
C ALA A 98 -3.42 19.39 8.37
N HIS A 99 -4.46 20.23 8.54
CA HIS A 99 -5.50 19.97 9.54
C HIS A 99 -6.29 18.69 9.30
N THR A 100 -6.50 18.32 8.03
CA THR A 100 -7.30 17.14 7.68
C THR A 100 -6.50 15.83 7.75
N TYR A 101 -5.20 15.88 7.47
CA TYR A 101 -4.37 14.69 7.26
C TYR A 101 -3.17 14.57 8.21
N CYS A 102 -2.66 15.68 8.73
CA CYS A 102 -1.44 15.71 9.53
C CYS A 102 -1.72 15.98 11.03
N MET A 103 -2.58 16.94 11.34
CA MET A 103 -2.91 17.37 12.72
C MET A 103 -4.09 16.59 13.30
N VAL A 104 -4.08 15.28 13.07
CA VAL A 104 -5.09 14.33 13.53
C VAL A 104 -4.38 13.11 14.14
N PRO A 105 -5.07 12.30 14.96
CA PRO A 105 -4.46 11.13 15.57
C PRO A 105 -3.89 10.13 14.55
N HIS A 106 -2.70 9.63 14.85
CA HIS A 106 -1.98 8.62 14.07
C HIS A 106 -1.55 7.46 14.96
N TYR A 107 -1.60 6.25 14.40
CA TYR A 107 -0.98 5.09 15.01
C TYR A 107 0.44 4.89 14.48
N VAL A 108 1.37 4.60 15.38
CA VAL A 108 2.58 3.83 15.07
C VAL A 108 2.26 2.36 15.33
N TYR A 109 2.69 1.48 14.43
CA TYR A 109 2.37 0.06 14.47
C TYR A 109 3.58 -0.80 14.10
N LEU A 110 3.53 -2.05 14.54
CA LEU A 110 4.34 -3.13 13.99
C LEU A 110 3.50 -3.93 13.00
N SER A 111 4.12 -4.43 11.94
CA SER A 111 3.47 -5.32 10.98
C SER A 111 4.45 -6.34 10.41
N ILE A 112 3.93 -7.48 9.99
CA ILE A 112 4.68 -8.53 9.31
C ILE A 112 4.10 -8.70 7.92
N SER A 113 4.94 -8.55 6.90
CA SER A 113 4.62 -8.88 5.49
C SER A 113 5.58 -9.93 4.94
N SER A 114 6.86 -9.80 5.28
CA SER A 114 7.94 -10.78 5.09
C SER A 114 8.90 -10.80 6.27
N GLY A 115 9.03 -9.67 6.98
CA GLY A 115 9.60 -9.58 8.31
C GLY A 115 8.91 -8.44 9.07
N VAL A 116 9.34 -8.20 10.31
CA VAL A 116 8.82 -7.12 11.14
C VAL A 116 9.21 -5.77 10.56
N LYS A 117 8.24 -4.85 10.55
CA LYS A 117 8.38 -3.47 10.13
C LYS A 117 7.65 -2.55 11.09
N VAL A 118 8.29 -1.42 11.41
CA VAL A 118 7.63 -0.28 12.04
C VAL A 118 7.07 0.63 10.96
N GLY A 119 5.85 1.11 11.16
CA GLY A 119 5.25 2.11 10.28
C GLY A 119 4.21 2.95 10.98
N LEU A 120 3.70 3.97 10.29
CA LEU A 120 2.62 4.81 10.78
C LEU A 120 1.46 4.93 9.80
N THR A 121 0.30 5.27 10.36
CA THR A 121 -0.94 5.50 9.62
C THR A 121 -1.86 6.43 10.39
N ARG A 122 -2.71 7.16 9.68
CA ARG A 122 -3.80 7.90 10.32
C ARG A 122 -4.78 6.94 10.99
N LYS A 123 -5.28 7.31 12.17
CA LYS A 123 -6.35 6.57 12.86
C LYS A 123 -7.58 6.44 11.95
N GLY A 124 -8.14 5.24 11.88
CA GLY A 124 -9.24 4.88 10.98
C GLY A 124 -8.80 4.37 9.60
N ASN A 125 -7.52 4.50 9.21
CA ASN A 125 -6.99 4.00 7.93
C ASN A 125 -6.06 2.78 8.07
N GLN A 126 -5.93 2.22 9.27
CA GLN A 126 -4.93 1.20 9.57
C GLN A 126 -5.11 -0.08 8.76
N SER A 127 -6.33 -0.64 8.67
CA SER A 127 -6.60 -1.87 7.91
C SER A 127 -6.25 -1.68 6.43
N LYS A 128 -6.64 -0.54 5.84
CA LYS A 128 -6.26 -0.20 4.45
C LYS A 128 -4.74 -0.17 4.30
N ARG A 129 -4.05 0.52 5.22
CA ARG A 129 -2.61 0.73 5.14
C ARG A 129 -1.82 -0.58 5.30
N TRP A 130 -2.29 -1.49 6.14
CA TRP A 130 -1.69 -2.81 6.36
C TRP A 130 -1.94 -3.75 5.17
N VAL A 131 -3.18 -3.80 4.67
CA VAL A 131 -3.52 -4.58 3.47
C VAL A 131 -2.77 -4.07 2.25
N ASP A 132 -2.72 -2.76 1.99
CA ASP A 132 -1.96 -2.17 0.86
C ASP A 132 -0.47 -2.57 0.89
N GLN A 133 0.09 -2.83 2.08
CA GLN A 133 1.47 -3.26 2.29
C GLN A 133 1.66 -4.78 2.28
N GLY A 134 0.59 -5.55 2.09
CA GLY A 134 0.63 -7.01 2.08
C GLY A 134 0.95 -7.61 3.45
N ALA A 135 0.63 -6.91 4.54
CA ALA A 135 0.80 -7.43 5.89
C ALA A 135 -0.09 -8.67 6.11
N ILE A 136 0.43 -9.67 6.81
CA ILE A 136 -0.31 -10.84 7.30
C ILE A 136 -0.73 -10.66 8.77
N GLN A 137 0.04 -9.87 9.52
CA GLN A 137 -0.27 -9.47 10.88
C GLN A 137 0.14 -8.02 11.11
N ALA A 138 -0.60 -7.31 11.95
CA ALA A 138 -0.24 -5.97 12.40
C ALA A 138 -0.83 -5.65 13.77
N ILE A 139 -0.14 -4.81 14.53
CA ILE A 139 -0.56 -4.37 15.86
C ILE A 139 -0.22 -2.88 16.05
N PRO A 140 -1.18 -2.02 16.45
CA PRO A 140 -0.87 -0.65 16.85
C PRO A 140 -0.12 -0.68 18.18
N ILE A 141 0.94 0.12 18.30
CA ILE A 141 1.80 0.16 19.49
C ILE A 141 1.83 1.53 20.17
N ALA A 142 1.40 2.58 19.47
CA ALA A 142 1.24 3.92 20.05
C ALA A 142 0.20 4.74 19.28
N GLU A 143 -0.53 5.62 19.97
CA GLU A 143 -1.44 6.62 19.37
C GLU A 143 -0.93 8.04 19.67
N LEU A 144 -0.55 8.79 18.64
CA LEU A 144 0.01 10.13 18.77
C LEU A 144 -0.93 11.16 18.14
N PRO A 145 -1.01 12.38 18.69
CA PRO A 145 -2.01 13.37 18.29
C PRO A 145 -1.75 13.96 16.90
N THR A 146 -0.51 13.87 16.40
CA THR A 146 -0.13 14.39 15.08
C THR A 146 0.74 13.40 14.33
N ARG A 147 0.72 13.55 13.01
CA ARG A 147 1.54 12.79 12.07
C ARG A 147 3.04 12.99 12.29
N GLN A 148 3.45 14.19 12.69
CA GLN A 148 4.85 14.51 12.97
C GLN A 148 5.36 13.72 14.16
N MET A 149 4.64 13.76 15.28
CA MET A 149 5.01 13.00 16.49
C MET A 149 5.07 11.51 16.20
N ALA A 150 4.09 10.97 15.45
CA ALA A 150 4.13 9.58 15.01
C ALA A 150 5.35 9.27 14.12
N GLY A 151 5.74 10.22 13.26
CA GLY A 151 6.94 10.11 12.43
C GLY A 151 8.23 10.11 13.22
N GLU A 152 8.31 10.91 14.28
CA GLU A 152 9.47 10.95 15.16
C GLU A 152 9.62 9.63 15.93
N LEU A 153 8.52 9.11 16.49
CA LEU A 153 8.55 7.81 17.18
C LEU A 153 8.83 6.65 16.20
N GLU A 154 8.24 6.66 14.99
CA GLU A 154 8.56 5.67 13.97
C GLU A 154 10.05 5.71 13.62
N PHE A 155 10.61 6.90 13.36
CA PHE A 155 12.02 7.07 13.04
C PHE A 155 12.93 6.55 14.17
N GLU A 156 12.60 6.86 15.42
CA GLU A 156 13.29 6.36 16.61
C GLU A 156 13.29 4.82 16.67
N LEU A 157 12.12 4.20 16.55
CA LEU A 157 11.96 2.75 16.63
C LEU A 157 12.62 2.00 15.45
N THR A 158 12.64 2.60 14.25
CA THR A 158 13.33 1.98 13.08
C THR A 158 14.84 1.87 13.26
N GLN A 159 15.46 2.60 14.20
CA GLN A 159 16.88 2.41 14.53
C GLN A 159 17.13 1.09 15.29
N HIS A 160 16.11 0.58 15.98
CA HIS A 160 16.19 -0.65 16.77
C HIS A 160 15.67 -1.87 16.00
N VAL A 161 14.70 -1.67 15.10
CA VAL A 161 14.17 -2.72 14.24
C VAL A 161 14.87 -2.68 12.89
N ARG A 162 15.67 -3.71 12.58
CA ARG A 162 16.15 -3.91 11.21
C ARG A 162 14.94 -4.19 10.32
N ASP A 163 14.54 -3.23 9.48
CA ASP A 163 13.50 -3.46 8.47
C ASP A 163 13.96 -4.57 7.52
N LYS A 164 13.39 -5.76 7.70
CA LYS A 164 13.66 -6.95 6.90
C LYS A 164 12.64 -7.12 5.78
N THR A 165 11.83 -6.11 5.50
CA THR A 165 10.76 -6.21 4.50
C THR A 165 11.32 -6.36 3.10
N ASP A 166 11.26 -7.58 2.56
CA ASP A 166 11.52 -7.88 1.16
C ASP A 166 10.19 -8.18 0.48
N TRP A 167 9.74 -7.26 -0.37
CA TRP A 167 8.50 -7.42 -1.12
C TRP A 167 8.50 -8.69 -1.98
N ARG A 168 9.66 -9.21 -2.39
CA ARG A 168 9.74 -10.49 -3.10
C ARG A 168 9.41 -11.65 -2.17
N LYS A 169 10.03 -11.70 -0.98
CA LYS A 169 9.69 -12.71 0.03
C LYS A 169 8.21 -12.64 0.43
N MET A 170 7.68 -11.42 0.56
CA MET A 170 6.27 -11.18 0.87
C MET A 170 5.34 -11.84 -0.14
N LEU A 171 5.60 -11.70 -1.45
CA LEU A 171 4.74 -12.29 -2.49
C LEU A 171 4.92 -13.82 -2.61
N LYS A 172 6.07 -14.36 -2.18
CA LYS A 172 6.33 -15.81 -2.08
C LYS A 172 5.76 -16.46 -0.81
N ASP A 173 5.14 -15.68 0.09
CA ASP A 173 4.75 -16.12 1.44
C ASP A 173 5.91 -16.69 2.26
N GLN A 174 7.12 -16.17 2.05
CA GLN A 174 8.30 -16.50 2.83
C GLN A 174 8.45 -15.46 3.95
N ALA A 175 7.50 -15.45 4.88
CA ALA A 175 7.54 -14.54 6.03
C ALA A 175 8.29 -15.18 7.19
N ASP A 176 9.23 -14.43 7.77
CA ASP A 176 9.81 -14.73 9.07
C ASP A 176 8.71 -14.44 10.10
N LEU A 177 8.07 -15.49 10.61
CA LEU A 177 7.09 -15.36 11.68
C LEU A 177 7.85 -15.02 12.97
N VAL A 178 7.70 -13.77 13.40
CA VAL A 178 8.23 -13.25 14.66
C VAL A 178 7.03 -12.89 15.53
N GLU A 179 7.13 -13.09 16.83
CA GLU A 179 6.08 -12.68 17.75
C GLU A 179 6.03 -11.15 17.87
N LEU A 180 4.94 -10.56 17.35
CA LEU A 180 4.75 -9.11 17.33
C LEU A 180 4.67 -8.51 18.74
N LEU A 181 4.10 -9.25 19.69
CA LEU A 181 3.98 -8.82 21.08
C LEU A 181 5.34 -8.81 21.78
N GLU A 182 6.15 -9.85 21.58
CA GLU A 182 7.52 -9.88 22.11
C GLU A 182 8.36 -8.73 21.55
N THR A 183 8.30 -8.51 20.23
CA THR A 183 9.01 -7.39 19.61
C THR A 183 8.54 -6.04 20.15
N ARG A 184 7.25 -5.86 20.39
CA ARG A 184 6.70 -4.64 21.01
C ARG A 184 7.26 -4.45 22.42
N ASP A 185 7.24 -5.50 23.24
CA ASP A 185 7.66 -5.45 24.63
C ASP A 185 9.17 -5.22 24.77
N GLU A 186 9.97 -5.67 23.81
CA GLU A 186 11.39 -5.32 23.68
C GLU A 186 11.62 -3.84 23.32
N LEU A 187 10.73 -3.24 22.52
CA LEU A 187 10.86 -1.86 22.05
C LEU A 187 10.38 -0.82 23.08
N PHE A 188 9.34 -1.12 23.86
CA PHE A 188 8.75 -0.18 24.82
C PHE A 188 9.74 0.45 25.81
N PRO A 189 10.68 -0.31 26.41
CA PRO A 189 11.70 0.26 27.28
C PRO A 189 12.68 1.21 26.57
N LEU A 190 12.83 1.08 25.25
CA LEU A 190 13.75 1.89 24.44
C LEU A 190 13.12 3.23 24.02
N VAL A 191 11.80 3.37 24.15
CA VAL A 191 11.07 4.58 23.75
C VAL A 191 11.39 5.74 24.68
N THR A 192 11.74 6.88 24.10
CA THR A 192 12.03 8.13 24.80
C THR A 192 10.87 8.53 25.71
N GLN A 193 11.18 9.05 26.91
CA GLN A 193 10.21 9.38 27.95
C GLN A 193 9.03 10.24 27.45
N ARG A 194 9.26 11.15 26.50
CA ARG A 194 8.20 12.00 25.90
C ARG A 194 7.10 11.22 25.19
N PHE A 195 7.40 10.00 24.71
CA PHE A 195 6.47 9.16 23.96
C PHE A 195 5.81 8.06 24.80
N GLN A 196 6.35 7.76 25.98
CA GLN A 196 5.82 6.74 26.90
C GLN A 196 4.30 6.87 27.17
N PRO A 197 3.73 8.08 27.37
CA PRO A 197 2.29 8.23 27.62
C PRO A 197 1.38 7.83 26.44
N PHE A 198 1.94 7.69 25.23
CA PHE A 198 1.18 7.37 24.01
C PHE A 198 1.21 5.89 23.65
N LEU A 199 1.97 5.06 24.38
CA LEU A 199 2.10 3.63 24.12
C LEU A 199 0.78 2.89 24.39
N ILE A 200 0.51 1.86 23.59
CA ILE A 200 -0.68 1.02 23.70
C ILE A 200 -0.25 -0.38 24.16
N HIS A 201 -0.57 -0.71 25.41
CA HIS A 201 -0.20 -1.99 26.02
C HIS A 201 -1.18 -3.13 25.67
N ASP A 202 -2.47 -2.83 25.55
CA ASP A 202 -3.53 -3.84 25.38
C ASP A 202 -4.05 -3.91 23.93
N ALA A 203 -3.15 -3.77 22.96
CA ALA A 203 -3.51 -3.84 21.55
C ALA A 203 -3.76 -5.29 21.07
N ILE A 204 -4.72 -5.44 20.16
CA ILE A 204 -5.06 -6.73 19.55
C ILE A 204 -4.34 -6.85 18.20
N ILE A 205 -3.72 -8.01 17.96
CA ILE A 205 -3.15 -8.35 16.66
C ILE A 205 -4.29 -8.49 15.63
N SER A 206 -4.19 -7.74 14.55
CA SER A 206 -5.01 -7.92 13.37
C SER A 206 -4.34 -8.90 12.41
N GLU A 207 -5.09 -9.89 11.94
CA GLU A 207 -4.60 -10.89 10.98
C GLU A 207 -5.27 -10.72 9.62
N PHE A 208 -4.49 -10.91 8.55
CA PHE A 208 -4.95 -10.78 7.17
C PHE A 208 -4.56 -12.00 6.36
N GLN A 209 -5.55 -12.56 5.66
CA GLN A 209 -5.33 -13.60 4.66
C GLN A 209 -5.53 -13.00 3.27
N HIS A 210 -4.61 -13.27 2.36
CA HIS A 210 -4.63 -12.72 1.00
C HIS A 210 -5.03 -13.81 0.01
N PRO A 211 -5.90 -13.53 -0.97
CA PRO A 211 -6.42 -14.54 -1.87
C PRO A 211 -5.33 -14.98 -2.86
N LYS A 212 -4.98 -16.27 -2.83
CA LYS A 212 -3.94 -16.85 -3.68
C LYS A 212 -4.10 -18.36 -3.83
N ILE A 213 -3.78 -18.90 -5.00
CA ILE A 213 -3.74 -20.35 -5.30
C ILE A 213 -2.38 -20.93 -4.88
N ASN A 214 -1.29 -20.31 -5.32
CA ASN A 214 0.08 -20.77 -5.10
C ASN A 214 1.06 -19.59 -5.12
N SER A 215 2.30 -19.82 -4.65
CA SER A 215 3.38 -18.84 -4.73
C SER A 215 4.12 -18.93 -6.06
N PRO A 216 4.54 -17.79 -6.66
CA PRO A 216 5.35 -17.82 -7.87
C PRO A 216 6.78 -18.29 -7.57
N ASP A 217 7.31 -19.21 -8.38
CA ASP A 217 8.69 -19.73 -8.22
C ASP A 217 9.75 -18.62 -8.38
N LYS A 218 9.51 -17.70 -9.33
CA LYS A 218 10.37 -16.55 -9.63
C LYS A 218 9.54 -15.27 -9.63
N ILE A 219 10.11 -14.21 -9.05
CA ILE A 219 9.47 -12.89 -9.08
C ILE A 219 10.12 -12.06 -10.16
N LYS A 220 9.57 -12.17 -11.36
CA LYS A 220 9.74 -11.16 -12.42
C LYS A 220 8.67 -10.09 -12.26
N THR A 221 8.88 -8.93 -12.85
CA THR A 221 7.93 -7.81 -12.77
C THR A 221 7.47 -7.41 -14.16
N TYR A 222 6.16 -7.42 -14.38
CA TYR A 222 5.58 -6.80 -15.56
C TYR A 222 5.60 -5.28 -15.43
N ASP A 223 5.78 -4.60 -16.57
CA ASP A 223 5.78 -3.16 -16.65
C ASP A 223 5.03 -2.69 -17.90
N LEU A 224 3.83 -2.14 -17.71
CA LEU A 224 2.99 -1.66 -18.82
C LEU A 224 3.61 -0.54 -19.66
N SER A 225 4.62 0.16 -19.14
CA SER A 225 5.36 1.18 -19.91
C SER A 225 6.38 0.58 -20.88
N LYS A 226 6.75 -0.70 -20.69
CA LYS A 226 7.72 -1.43 -21.53
C LYS A 226 7.05 -2.51 -22.35
N THR A 227 6.11 -3.21 -21.75
CA THR A 227 5.32 -4.30 -22.34
C THR A 227 3.85 -3.93 -22.21
N PRO A 228 3.27 -3.26 -23.21
CA PRO A 228 1.94 -2.65 -23.10
C PRO A 228 0.80 -3.67 -23.08
N ILE A 229 1.06 -4.94 -23.39
CA ILE A 229 0.09 -6.02 -23.32
C ILE A 229 0.68 -7.11 -22.44
N ILE A 230 -0.01 -7.42 -21.35
CA ILE A 230 0.31 -8.54 -20.45
C ILE A 230 -0.81 -9.54 -20.62
N LYS A 231 -0.48 -10.79 -20.95
CA LYS A 231 -1.43 -11.90 -20.98
C LYS A 231 -0.87 -13.04 -20.14
N ASP A 232 -1.48 -13.31 -19.00
CA ASP A 232 -1.01 -14.32 -18.04
C ASP A 232 -2.15 -14.79 -17.13
N ARG A 233 -1.98 -15.94 -16.47
CA ARG A 233 -2.99 -16.47 -15.55
C ARG A 233 -2.82 -15.86 -14.17
N LEU A 234 -3.87 -15.24 -13.64
CA LEU A 234 -3.84 -14.62 -12.31
C LEU A 234 -3.89 -15.71 -11.25
N ILE A 235 -2.91 -15.74 -10.35
CA ILE A 235 -2.83 -16.75 -9.28
C ILE A 235 -3.03 -16.18 -7.88
N GLY A 236 -3.02 -14.85 -7.72
CA GLY A 236 -3.37 -14.23 -6.45
C GLY A 236 -3.23 -12.72 -6.46
N ILE A 237 -3.63 -12.13 -5.32
CA ILE A 237 -3.59 -10.70 -5.07
C ILE A 237 -3.04 -10.49 -3.67
N LYS A 238 -2.01 -9.64 -3.52
CA LYS A 238 -1.45 -9.29 -2.20
C LYS A 238 -0.90 -7.88 -2.21
N GLY A 239 -1.40 -7.04 -1.30
CA GLY A 239 -1.06 -5.63 -1.28
C GLY A 239 -1.44 -4.93 -2.57
N ASN A 240 -0.50 -4.21 -3.17
CA ASN A 240 -0.74 -3.53 -4.44
C ASN A 240 -0.44 -4.39 -5.68
N TYR A 241 -0.31 -5.72 -5.52
CA TYR A 241 0.15 -6.61 -6.58
C TYR A 241 -0.93 -7.56 -7.06
N PHE A 242 -1.10 -7.63 -8.38
CA PHE A 242 -1.53 -8.86 -9.03
C PHE A 242 -0.33 -9.80 -9.20
N ILE A 243 -0.54 -11.06 -8.87
CA ILE A 243 0.44 -12.13 -8.93
C ILE A 243 -0.02 -13.09 -10.03
N PHE A 244 0.79 -13.25 -11.08
CA PHE A 244 0.55 -14.20 -12.16
C PHE A 244 1.52 -15.37 -12.08
N ASP A 245 1.28 -16.42 -12.87
CA ASP A 245 2.18 -17.59 -12.94
C ASP A 245 3.64 -17.19 -13.24
N HIS A 246 3.86 -16.23 -14.15
CA HIS A 246 5.21 -15.94 -14.64
C HIS A 246 5.85 -14.67 -14.04
N ALA A 247 5.03 -13.72 -13.59
CA ALA A 247 5.49 -12.44 -13.05
C ALA A 247 4.42 -11.76 -12.19
N VAL A 248 4.78 -10.64 -11.57
CA VAL A 248 3.87 -9.81 -10.77
C VAL A 248 3.79 -8.40 -11.33
N ILE A 249 2.70 -7.69 -11.06
CA ILE A 249 2.55 -6.29 -11.43
C ILE A 249 2.05 -5.48 -10.23
N ASN A 250 2.73 -4.37 -9.92
CA ASN A 250 2.25 -3.41 -8.94
C ASN A 250 1.22 -2.49 -9.60
N MET A 251 -0.07 -2.68 -9.32
CA MET A 251 -1.15 -1.92 -9.95
C MET A 251 -1.13 -0.44 -9.57
N ARG A 252 -0.68 -0.11 -8.35
CA ARG A 252 -0.57 1.29 -7.89
C ARG A 252 0.45 2.09 -8.70
N LYS A 253 1.54 1.46 -9.17
CA LYS A 253 2.53 2.12 -10.04
C LYS A 253 1.90 2.68 -11.32
N PHE A 254 0.87 2.00 -11.84
CA PHE A 254 0.19 2.35 -13.09
C PHE A 254 -1.10 3.15 -12.87
N SER A 255 -1.33 3.69 -11.68
CA SER A 255 -2.41 4.64 -11.43
C SER A 255 -2.36 5.79 -12.45
N GLY A 256 -3.50 6.10 -13.06
CA GLY A 256 -3.62 7.09 -14.13
C GLY A 256 -3.37 6.55 -15.54
N TYR A 257 -2.98 5.29 -15.71
CA TYR A 257 -2.91 4.65 -17.03
C TYR A 257 -4.31 4.19 -17.46
N LYS A 258 -4.67 4.44 -18.72
CA LYS A 258 -5.85 3.87 -19.34
C LYS A 258 -5.55 2.45 -19.79
N VAL A 259 -6.35 1.51 -19.33
CA VAL A 259 -6.17 0.10 -19.68
C VAL A 259 -7.47 -0.53 -20.15
N SER A 260 -7.34 -1.56 -20.97
CA SER A 260 -8.35 -2.59 -21.17
C SER A 260 -7.96 -3.82 -20.37
N ILE A 261 -8.90 -4.40 -19.65
CA ILE A 261 -8.76 -5.65 -18.91
C ILE A 261 -9.76 -6.65 -19.49
N THR A 262 -9.26 -7.77 -19.97
CA THR A 262 -10.07 -8.86 -20.51
C THR A 262 -9.83 -10.11 -19.67
N ILE A 263 -10.91 -10.72 -19.21
CA ILE A 263 -10.89 -12.01 -18.50
C ILE A 263 -11.42 -13.05 -19.47
N GLU A 264 -10.57 -14.02 -19.82
CA GLU A 264 -10.96 -15.19 -20.59
C GLU A 264 -11.41 -16.25 -19.57
N GLU A 265 -12.71 -16.51 -19.51
CA GLU A 265 -13.25 -17.57 -18.67
C GLU A 265 -12.87 -18.91 -19.29
N HIS A 266 -12.13 -19.73 -18.54
CA HIS A 266 -12.06 -21.14 -18.87
C HIS A 266 -13.42 -21.77 -18.57
N ILE A 267 -14.20 -22.02 -19.62
CA ILE A 267 -15.27 -23.01 -19.56
C ILE A 267 -14.55 -24.34 -19.41
N ASN A 268 -14.52 -24.86 -18.18
CA ASN A 268 -14.17 -26.26 -17.97
C ASN A 268 -15.31 -27.08 -18.59
N GLU A 269 -15.07 -27.66 -19.77
CA GLU A 269 -15.81 -28.84 -20.26
C GLU A 269 -15.50 -30.07 -19.40
#